data_AF-A0AA37DFT8-F1
#
_entry.id   AF-A0AA37DFT8-F1
#
_cell.length_a   1.000
_cell.length_b   1.000
_cell.length_c   1.000
_cell.angle_alpha   90.00
_cell.angle_beta   90.00
_cell.angle_gamma   90.00
#
_symmetry.space_group_name_H-M   'P 1'
#
loop_
_entity.id
_entity.type
_entity.pdbx_description
1 polymer ?
#
loop_
_entity_poly.entity_id
_entity_poly.type
_entity_poly.pdbx_seq_one_letter_code
_entity_poly.pdbx_strand_id
1 'polypeptide(L)'
;MRLFNGTDLALYFFFYAFAAWVLETLVFSLRRQRFVNCGILDLPLLLSHGTAMVILIIVSSGDIPYHSQAVFALVMTLTIGYLGEGIAERVLRKKRAALGKLRLRPNFKLRFLWAVLLAAVYESLVIVVQPLLFSLISLLPPLIVHITALVLSVLLFVDLLLVSVLARHLPTSAERQFLQQHKKKLGERLSEQLWERVYRSYPSLRQSEGSGIEAAEQELKAQGIVFARGINFEKLVWMLFLCAIIGDGIETLYVFFTAGVWMRRSSLVLGPFSIVWGLGAVVLTLVLSRIERQNVFSIFLTGFFFGGTFEYLCSVFTEAFFGMKFWDYSRIPLNIDGRTNVPFMCFWGLLAVLWLRFAYPPLSARIERINPILGLVLGWGIAVFLCCDMAVTAAVMVRAHARMAKPKAENAIEAFIDRYYPDDRIRRLWPNMKFLNS
;
A
#
# COMPACT_ATOMS: atom_id res chain seq x y z
N MET A 1 -9.22 -13.57 -25.88
CA MET A 1 -8.06 -14.26 -25.27
C MET A 1 -8.37 -14.55 -23.81
N ARG A 2 -7.85 -15.65 -23.23
CA ARG A 2 -7.71 -15.74 -21.77
C ARG A 2 -6.65 -14.70 -21.39
N LEU A 3 -6.93 -13.79 -20.44
CA LEU A 3 -5.95 -12.75 -20.08
C LEU A 3 -4.74 -13.31 -19.34
N PHE A 4 -4.86 -14.50 -18.77
CA PHE A 4 -3.78 -15.19 -18.07
C PHE A 4 -3.61 -16.58 -18.67
N ASN A 5 -2.38 -16.91 -19.04
CA ASN A 5 -1.96 -18.27 -19.32
C ASN A 5 -1.64 -18.99 -18.00
N GLY A 6 -1.57 -20.33 -18.04
CA GLY A 6 -1.24 -21.13 -16.86
C GLY A 6 0.13 -20.80 -16.26
N THR A 7 1.07 -20.36 -17.11
CA THR A 7 2.40 -19.85 -16.71
C THR A 7 2.33 -18.59 -15.88
N ASP A 8 1.44 -17.66 -16.24
CA ASP A 8 1.33 -16.36 -15.60
C ASP A 8 0.75 -16.53 -14.20
N LEU A 9 -0.29 -17.38 -14.08
CA LEU A 9 -0.85 -17.81 -12.81
C LEU A 9 0.18 -18.51 -11.91
N ALA A 10 1.11 -19.29 -12.47
CA ALA A 10 2.21 -19.88 -11.72
C ALA A 10 3.19 -18.80 -11.22
N LEU A 11 3.55 -17.80 -12.03
CA LEU A 11 4.40 -16.70 -11.56
C LEU A 11 3.71 -15.85 -10.48
N TYR A 12 2.41 -15.56 -10.61
CA TYR A 12 1.64 -14.88 -9.55
C TYR A 12 1.60 -15.73 -8.27
N PHE A 13 1.39 -17.05 -8.37
CA PHE A 13 1.48 -17.95 -7.22
C PHE A 13 2.80 -17.80 -6.46
N PHE A 14 3.93 -17.89 -7.16
CA PHE A 14 5.25 -17.80 -6.55
C PHE A 14 5.53 -16.42 -5.99
N PHE A 15 5.15 -15.35 -6.70
CA PHE A 15 5.29 -13.98 -6.20
C PHE A 15 4.54 -13.77 -4.89
N TYR A 16 3.25 -14.11 -4.82
CA TYR A 16 2.45 -13.89 -3.62
C TYR A 16 2.81 -14.87 -2.48
N ALA A 17 3.17 -16.11 -2.77
CA ALA A 17 3.66 -17.06 -1.76
C ALA A 17 5.01 -16.62 -1.16
N PHE A 18 5.91 -16.06 -1.97
CA PHE A 18 7.20 -15.51 -1.51
C PHE A 18 7.01 -14.20 -0.76
N ALA A 19 6.21 -13.26 -1.28
CA ALA A 19 5.94 -11.98 -0.62
C ALA A 19 5.28 -12.16 0.76
N ALA A 20 4.34 -13.10 0.88
CA ALA A 20 3.75 -13.47 2.16
C ALA A 20 4.77 -14.12 3.11
N TRP A 21 5.64 -15.02 2.60
CA TRP A 21 6.72 -15.59 3.41
C TRP A 21 7.65 -14.51 3.95
N VAL A 22 8.09 -13.58 3.08
CA VAL A 22 8.91 -12.42 3.47
C VAL A 22 8.19 -11.61 4.55
N LEU A 23 6.92 -11.22 4.35
CA LEU A 23 6.17 -10.41 5.30
C LEU A 23 6.02 -11.08 6.67
N GLU A 24 5.57 -12.34 6.72
CA GLU A 24 5.44 -13.07 7.99
C GLU A 24 6.80 -13.26 8.67
N THR A 25 7.81 -13.74 7.94
CA THR A 25 9.15 -13.96 8.48
C THR A 25 9.74 -12.66 9.02
N LEU A 26 9.56 -11.52 8.36
CA LEU A 26 9.99 -10.23 8.87
C LEU A 26 9.23 -9.84 10.15
N VAL A 27 7.89 -9.93 10.17
CA VAL A 27 7.08 -9.59 11.36
C VAL A 27 7.49 -10.44 12.57
N PHE A 28 7.66 -11.75 12.40
CA PHE A 28 8.07 -12.63 13.50
C PHE A 28 9.54 -12.48 13.88
N SER A 29 10.44 -12.21 12.92
CA SER A 29 11.87 -12.01 13.21
C SER A 29 12.13 -10.70 13.92
N LEU A 30 11.46 -9.61 13.50
CA LEU A 30 11.50 -8.33 14.20
C LEU A 30 10.94 -8.45 15.62
N ARG A 31 9.78 -9.10 15.81
CA ARG A 31 9.20 -9.32 17.15
C ARG A 31 10.11 -10.11 18.10
N ARG A 32 11.07 -10.88 17.59
CA ARG A 32 11.95 -11.75 18.39
C ARG A 32 13.43 -11.38 18.35
N GLN A 33 13.83 -10.36 17.58
CA GLN A 33 15.23 -10.01 17.25
C GLN A 33 16.11 -11.18 16.75
N ARG A 34 15.48 -12.23 16.22
CA ARG A 34 16.16 -13.41 15.67
C ARG A 34 15.37 -13.92 14.49
N PHE A 35 16.04 -14.50 13.50
CA PHE A 35 15.35 -15.09 12.35
C PHE A 35 14.34 -16.17 12.77
N VAL A 36 13.10 -16.03 12.30
CA VAL A 36 12.01 -17.01 12.45
C VAL A 36 11.48 -17.39 11.06
N ASN A 37 11.75 -18.62 10.63
CA ASN A 37 11.15 -19.17 9.42
C ASN A 37 9.68 -19.55 9.69
N CYS A 38 8.74 -18.89 9.03
CA CYS A 38 7.30 -19.20 9.10
C CYS A 38 6.88 -20.31 8.13
N GLY A 39 7.72 -20.63 7.13
CA GLY A 39 7.46 -21.68 6.14
C GLY A 39 7.57 -23.09 6.73
N ILE A 40 6.61 -23.96 6.35
CA ILE A 40 6.71 -25.41 6.56
C ILE A 40 7.73 -26.01 5.59
N LEU A 41 7.76 -25.45 4.38
CA LEU A 41 8.81 -25.66 3.42
C LEU A 41 10.07 -24.93 3.88
N ASP A 42 11.17 -25.62 3.74
CA ASP A 42 12.29 -25.09 3.00
C ASP A 42 12.04 -25.63 1.60
N LEU A 43 11.68 -24.88 0.53
CA LEU A 43 11.70 -23.46 0.02
C LEU A 43 11.03 -22.27 0.80
N PRO A 44 11.30 -20.97 0.46
CA PRO A 44 10.80 -19.77 1.16
C PRO A 44 9.39 -19.32 0.68
N LEU A 45 8.40 -20.20 0.82
CA LEU A 45 7.06 -19.99 0.25
C LEU A 45 5.95 -20.28 1.26
N LEU A 46 4.95 -19.40 1.34
CA LEU A 46 3.68 -19.67 2.01
C LEU A 46 2.61 -20.03 0.99
N LEU A 47 2.48 -21.34 0.70
CA LEU A 47 1.59 -21.87 -0.33
C LEU A 47 0.13 -21.44 -0.14
N SER A 48 -0.33 -21.29 1.11
CA SER A 48 -1.67 -20.81 1.45
C SER A 48 -1.98 -19.45 0.82
N HIS A 49 -1.05 -18.50 0.94
CA HIS A 49 -1.19 -17.14 0.42
C HIS A 49 -1.09 -17.10 -1.11
N GLY A 50 -0.15 -17.86 -1.70
CA GLY A 50 -0.06 -18.00 -3.16
C GLY A 50 -1.34 -18.59 -3.78
N THR A 51 -1.89 -19.63 -3.14
CA THR A 51 -3.15 -20.28 -3.57
C THR A 51 -4.33 -19.33 -3.42
N ALA A 52 -4.40 -18.61 -2.29
CA ALA A 52 -5.44 -17.62 -2.03
C ALA A 52 -5.48 -16.54 -3.11
N MET A 53 -4.32 -15.96 -3.43
CA MET A 53 -4.20 -14.90 -4.43
C MET A 53 -4.51 -15.40 -5.85
N VAL A 54 -4.02 -16.57 -6.27
CA VAL A 54 -4.34 -17.09 -7.62
C VAL A 54 -5.84 -17.35 -7.79
N ILE A 55 -6.49 -17.96 -6.82
CA ILE A 55 -7.94 -18.20 -6.87
C ILE A 55 -8.69 -16.85 -6.89
N LEU A 56 -8.28 -15.86 -6.09
CA LEU A 56 -8.91 -14.55 -6.08
C LEU A 56 -8.69 -13.78 -7.41
N ILE A 57 -7.51 -13.89 -8.04
CA ILE A 57 -7.22 -13.30 -9.36
C ILE A 57 -8.14 -13.92 -10.43
N ILE A 58 -8.29 -15.24 -10.44
CA ILE A 58 -9.18 -15.95 -11.37
C ILE A 58 -10.64 -15.47 -11.17
N VAL A 59 -11.12 -15.45 -9.93
CA VAL A 59 -12.49 -15.02 -9.59
C VAL A 59 -12.73 -13.55 -9.92
N SER A 60 -11.79 -12.66 -9.58
CA SER A 60 -11.88 -11.22 -9.85
C SER A 60 -11.78 -10.90 -11.35
N SER A 61 -11.23 -11.81 -12.15
CA SER A 61 -11.23 -11.70 -13.62
C SER A 61 -12.57 -12.00 -14.27
N GLY A 62 -13.48 -12.69 -13.57
CA GLY A 62 -14.82 -13.03 -14.06
C GLY A 62 -15.85 -11.93 -13.82
N ASP A 63 -17.01 -12.06 -14.44
CA ASP A 63 -18.12 -11.10 -14.37
C ASP A 63 -18.94 -11.24 -13.07
N ILE A 64 -18.24 -11.21 -11.93
CA ILE A 64 -18.80 -11.40 -10.59
C ILE A 64 -18.93 -10.03 -9.89
N PRO A 65 -20.10 -9.66 -9.33
CA PRO A 65 -20.29 -8.41 -8.61
C PRO A 65 -19.31 -8.21 -7.46
N TYR A 66 -18.86 -6.97 -7.22
CA TYR A 66 -17.82 -6.67 -6.23
C TYR A 66 -18.13 -7.20 -4.82
N HIS A 67 -19.37 -7.05 -4.33
CA HIS A 67 -19.79 -7.58 -3.04
C HIS A 67 -19.67 -9.12 -2.96
N SER A 68 -19.96 -9.81 -4.06
CA SER A 68 -19.81 -11.27 -4.16
C SER A 68 -18.32 -11.68 -4.21
N GLN A 69 -17.45 -10.88 -4.84
CA GLN A 69 -15.99 -11.10 -4.79
C GLN A 69 -15.46 -10.97 -3.35
N ALA A 70 -15.92 -9.98 -2.59
CA ALA A 70 -15.50 -9.76 -1.19
C ALA A 70 -15.98 -10.87 -0.23
N VAL A 71 -17.25 -11.28 -0.34
CA VAL A 71 -17.78 -12.43 0.41
C VAL A 71 -17.01 -13.72 0.05
N PHE A 72 -16.72 -13.93 -1.24
CA PHE A 72 -15.90 -15.05 -1.68
C PHE A 72 -14.50 -15.00 -1.05
N ALA A 73 -13.80 -13.85 -1.11
CA ALA A 73 -12.47 -13.66 -0.54
C ALA A 73 -12.40 -14.01 0.95
N LEU A 74 -13.41 -13.60 1.73
CA LEU A 74 -13.54 -13.94 3.16
C LEU A 74 -13.71 -15.45 3.38
N VAL A 75 -14.64 -16.09 2.68
CA VAL A 75 -14.90 -17.55 2.79
C VAL A 75 -13.66 -18.35 2.39
N MET A 76 -13.00 -17.95 1.31
CA MET A 76 -11.76 -18.57 0.83
C MET A 76 -10.63 -18.45 1.86
N THR A 77 -10.45 -17.27 2.45
CA THR A 77 -9.42 -17.02 3.47
C THR A 77 -9.66 -17.86 4.72
N LEU A 78 -10.91 -17.98 5.18
CA LEU A 78 -11.29 -18.89 6.27
C LEU A 78 -10.97 -20.35 5.90
N THR A 79 -11.40 -20.80 4.72
CA THR A 79 -11.25 -22.19 4.26
C THR A 79 -9.78 -22.59 4.13
N ILE A 80 -8.95 -21.74 3.50
CA ILE A 80 -7.50 -21.96 3.38
C ILE A 80 -6.82 -21.96 4.76
N GLY A 81 -7.24 -21.10 5.69
CA GLY A 81 -6.75 -21.10 7.06
C GLY A 81 -7.01 -22.45 7.77
N TYR A 82 -8.25 -22.94 7.74
CA TYR A 82 -8.62 -24.23 8.32
C TYR A 82 -7.92 -25.42 7.63
N LEU A 83 -7.82 -25.41 6.30
CA LEU A 83 -7.15 -26.47 5.55
C LEU A 83 -5.64 -26.48 5.84
N GLY A 84 -5.00 -25.32 5.84
CA GLY A 84 -3.57 -25.15 6.12
C GLY A 84 -3.19 -25.63 7.52
N GLU A 85 -3.99 -25.29 8.54
CA GLU A 85 -3.84 -25.84 9.88
C GLU A 85 -4.01 -27.37 9.89
N GLY A 86 -5.06 -27.91 9.27
CA GLY A 86 -5.31 -29.36 9.24
C GLY A 86 -4.20 -30.16 8.54
N ILE A 87 -3.62 -29.60 7.48
CA ILE A 87 -2.44 -30.18 6.79
C ILE A 87 -1.21 -30.10 7.72
N ALA A 88 -0.95 -28.94 8.34
CA ALA A 88 0.16 -28.78 9.28
C ALA A 88 0.06 -29.74 10.48
N GLU A 89 -1.13 -29.95 11.05
CA GLU A 89 -1.36 -30.90 12.14
C GLU A 89 -1.05 -32.35 11.74
N ARG A 90 -1.33 -32.73 10.49
CA ARG A 90 -1.07 -34.08 9.95
C ARG A 90 0.40 -34.29 9.60
N VAL A 91 1.03 -33.35 8.89
CA VAL A 91 2.40 -33.46 8.38
C VAL A 91 3.44 -33.23 9.49
N LEU A 92 3.21 -32.27 10.39
CA LEU A 92 4.18 -31.86 11.42
C LEU A 92 3.93 -32.48 12.80
N ARG A 93 3.20 -33.60 12.87
CA ARG A 93 2.83 -34.28 14.13
C ARG A 93 4.01 -34.48 15.09
N LYS A 94 5.21 -34.80 14.58
CA LYS A 94 6.47 -34.91 15.36
C LYS A 94 7.08 -33.55 15.74
N LYS A 95 7.10 -32.55 14.85
CA LYS A 95 7.63 -31.20 15.13
C LYS A 95 6.80 -30.46 16.20
N ARG A 96 5.50 -30.76 16.28
CA ARG A 96 4.57 -30.24 17.31
C ARG A 96 4.92 -30.68 18.73
N ALA A 97 5.53 -31.85 18.91
CA ALA A 97 6.01 -32.29 20.22
C ALA A 97 7.20 -31.46 20.73
N ALA A 98 8.06 -30.98 19.82
CA ALA A 98 9.24 -30.17 20.16
C ALA A 98 8.95 -28.67 20.36
N LEU A 99 7.88 -28.14 19.76
CA LEU A 99 7.51 -26.70 19.83
C LEU A 99 6.59 -26.33 21.01
N GLY A 100 6.24 -27.30 21.86
CA GLY A 100 5.37 -27.09 23.02
C GLY A 100 3.90 -26.83 22.68
N LYS A 101 3.05 -26.76 23.72
CA LYS A 101 1.60 -26.61 23.62
C LYS A 101 1.16 -25.19 23.24
N LEU A 102 1.60 -24.66 22.09
CA LEU A 102 0.95 -23.47 21.51
C LEU A 102 -0.50 -23.83 21.15
N ARG A 103 -1.47 -23.18 21.82
CA ARG A 103 -2.90 -23.25 21.45
C ARG A 103 -3.11 -22.48 20.13
N LEU A 104 -2.78 -23.13 19.01
CA LEU A 104 -3.04 -22.66 17.63
C LEU A 104 -4.54 -22.58 17.28
N ARG A 105 -5.45 -22.74 18.25
CA ARG A 105 -6.88 -22.50 18.10
C ARG A 105 -7.27 -21.21 18.82
N PRO A 106 -6.98 -20.01 18.24
CA PRO A 106 -7.67 -18.80 18.65
C PRO A 106 -9.18 -19.02 18.46
N ASN A 107 -9.98 -18.43 19.35
CA ASN A 107 -11.44 -18.51 19.30
C ASN A 107 -11.93 -18.09 17.90
N PHE A 108 -13.00 -18.73 17.40
CA PHE A 108 -13.60 -18.45 16.09
C PHE A 108 -13.77 -16.94 15.83
N LYS A 109 -14.17 -16.15 16.84
CA LYS A 109 -14.24 -14.68 16.74
C LYS A 109 -12.93 -14.03 16.29
N LEU A 110 -11.80 -14.42 16.88
CA LEU A 110 -10.48 -13.88 16.53
C LEU A 110 -10.00 -14.38 15.16
N ARG A 111 -10.29 -15.64 14.81
CA ARG A 111 -10.03 -16.17 13.46
C ARG A 111 -10.81 -15.41 12.38
N PHE A 112 -12.08 -15.14 12.64
CA PHE A 112 -12.95 -14.40 11.74
C PHE A 112 -12.43 -12.98 11.52
N LEU A 113 -12.05 -12.26 12.59
CA LEU A 113 -11.42 -10.94 12.49
C LEU A 113 -10.12 -10.95 11.66
N TRP A 114 -9.25 -11.95 11.87
CA TRP A 114 -8.04 -12.11 11.05
C TRP A 114 -8.36 -12.41 9.57
N ALA A 115 -9.38 -13.23 9.29
CA ALA A 115 -9.79 -13.55 7.93
C ALA A 115 -10.43 -12.36 7.21
N VAL A 116 -11.20 -11.51 7.92
CA VAL A 116 -11.72 -10.24 7.38
C VAL A 116 -10.56 -9.30 7.02
N LEU A 117 -9.59 -9.13 7.92
CA LEU A 117 -8.42 -8.29 7.67
C LEU A 117 -7.61 -8.81 6.47
N LEU A 118 -7.34 -10.11 6.42
CA LEU A 118 -6.52 -10.72 5.37
C LEU A 118 -7.24 -10.75 4.01
N ALA A 119 -8.56 -10.94 3.99
CA ALA A 119 -9.36 -10.82 2.76
C ALA A 119 -9.32 -9.38 2.21
N ALA A 120 -9.47 -8.36 3.07
CA ALA A 120 -9.34 -6.95 2.67
C ALA A 120 -7.93 -6.62 2.13
N VAL A 121 -6.88 -7.21 2.71
CA VAL A 121 -5.51 -7.12 2.17
C VAL A 121 -5.41 -7.78 0.80
N TYR A 122 -5.95 -8.98 0.61
CA TYR A 122 -5.93 -9.67 -0.70
C TYR A 122 -6.68 -8.89 -1.79
N GLU A 123 -7.88 -8.37 -1.50
CA GLU A 123 -8.61 -7.49 -2.42
C GLU A 123 -7.80 -6.23 -2.77
N SER A 124 -7.19 -5.59 -1.76
CA SER A 124 -6.32 -4.43 -1.97
C SER A 124 -5.14 -4.77 -2.87
N LEU A 125 -4.50 -5.93 -2.69
CA LEU A 125 -3.42 -6.41 -3.55
C LEU A 125 -3.88 -6.72 -4.98
N VAL A 126 -5.10 -7.24 -5.20
CA VAL A 126 -5.66 -7.45 -6.55
C VAL A 126 -5.97 -6.12 -7.25
N ILE A 127 -6.35 -5.07 -6.51
CA ILE A 127 -6.65 -3.75 -7.08
C ILE A 127 -5.36 -2.94 -7.34
N VAL A 128 -4.38 -3.02 -6.44
CA VAL A 128 -3.22 -2.09 -6.42
C VAL A 128 -1.91 -2.72 -6.87
N VAL A 129 -1.69 -4.02 -6.63
CA VAL A 129 -0.41 -4.69 -6.95
C VAL A 129 -0.52 -5.59 -8.19
N GLN A 130 -1.61 -6.33 -8.35
CA GLN A 130 -1.78 -7.24 -9.49
C GLN A 130 -1.71 -6.54 -10.86
N PRO A 131 -2.26 -5.32 -11.09
CA PRO A 131 -2.13 -4.66 -12.39
C PRO A 131 -0.67 -4.32 -12.73
N LEU A 132 0.13 -3.94 -11.73
CA LEU A 132 1.55 -3.64 -11.89
C LEU A 132 2.34 -4.93 -12.15
N LEU A 133 2.07 -6.00 -11.40
CA LEU A 133 2.69 -7.31 -11.56
C LEU A 133 2.35 -7.93 -12.93
N PHE A 134 1.10 -7.82 -13.37
CA PHE A 134 0.66 -8.20 -14.71
C PHE A 134 1.41 -7.42 -15.78
N SER A 135 1.54 -6.10 -15.61
CA SER A 135 2.26 -5.24 -16.56
C SER A 135 3.73 -5.62 -16.67
N LEU A 136 4.41 -5.83 -15.54
CA LEU A 136 5.80 -6.26 -15.51
C LEU A 136 6.02 -7.62 -16.21
N ILE A 137 5.14 -8.60 -15.97
CA ILE A 137 5.23 -9.92 -16.63
C ILE A 137 4.88 -9.82 -18.12
N SER A 138 3.93 -8.96 -18.51
CA SER A 138 3.56 -8.74 -19.92
C SER A 138 4.65 -8.07 -20.76
N LEU A 139 5.63 -7.42 -20.13
CA LEU A 139 6.81 -6.86 -20.80
C LEU A 139 7.91 -7.91 -21.06
N LEU A 140 7.80 -9.12 -20.48
CA LEU A 140 8.79 -10.17 -20.65
C LEU A 140 8.53 -11.03 -21.90
N PRO A 141 9.56 -11.45 -22.65
CA PRO A 141 9.44 -12.45 -23.70
C PRO A 141 8.75 -13.73 -23.20
N PRO A 142 7.77 -14.30 -23.93
CA PRO A 142 7.02 -15.47 -23.48
C PRO A 142 7.91 -16.66 -23.10
N LEU A 143 9.03 -16.89 -23.81
CA LEU A 143 9.98 -17.95 -23.52
C LEU A 143 10.55 -17.84 -22.08
N ILE A 144 10.87 -16.63 -21.61
CA ILE A 144 11.38 -16.38 -20.26
C ILE A 144 10.30 -16.69 -19.22
N VAL A 145 9.06 -16.26 -19.47
CA VAL A 145 7.90 -16.54 -18.60
C VAL A 145 7.68 -18.05 -18.47
N HIS A 146 7.71 -18.80 -19.58
CA HIS A 146 7.52 -20.25 -19.58
C HIS A 146 8.66 -21.00 -18.87
N ILE A 147 9.92 -20.66 -19.16
CA ILE A 147 11.09 -21.27 -18.50
C ILE A 147 11.07 -20.98 -17.00
N THR A 148 10.83 -19.74 -16.59
CA THR A 148 10.81 -19.36 -15.18
C THR A 148 9.68 -20.06 -14.43
N ALA A 149 8.48 -20.12 -15.00
CA ALA A 149 7.35 -20.85 -14.43
C ALA A 149 7.66 -22.35 -14.29
N LEU A 150 8.20 -22.98 -15.33
CA LEU A 150 8.59 -24.40 -15.32
C LEU A 150 9.63 -24.70 -14.23
N VAL A 151 10.72 -23.91 -14.16
CA VAL A 151 11.78 -24.09 -13.18
C VAL A 151 11.24 -23.95 -11.76
N LEU A 152 10.45 -22.92 -11.46
CA LEU A 152 9.85 -22.72 -10.14
C LEU A 152 8.87 -23.85 -9.77
N SER A 153 8.04 -24.31 -10.72
CA SER A 153 7.13 -25.44 -10.51
C SER A 153 7.87 -26.76 -10.26
N VAL A 154 8.96 -27.04 -10.99
CA VAL A 154 9.80 -28.22 -10.77
C VAL A 154 10.48 -28.14 -9.41
N LEU A 155 11.03 -26.98 -9.04
CA LEU A 155 11.63 -26.76 -7.72
C LEU A 155 10.60 -27.04 -6.61
N LEU A 156 9.40 -26.44 -6.67
CA LEU A 156 8.33 -26.68 -5.69
C LEU A 156 7.89 -28.15 -5.63
N PHE A 157 7.84 -28.86 -6.75
CA PHE A 157 7.47 -30.26 -6.79
C PHE A 157 8.53 -31.15 -6.10
N VAL A 158 9.81 -30.95 -6.43
CA VAL A 158 10.94 -31.63 -5.77
C VAL A 158 10.93 -31.34 -4.27
N ASP A 159 10.66 -30.09 -3.89
CA ASP A 159 10.61 -29.61 -2.52
C ASP A 159 9.49 -30.27 -1.69
N LEU A 160 8.28 -30.35 -2.25
CA LEU A 160 7.14 -31.06 -1.66
C LEU A 160 7.40 -32.58 -1.53
N LEU A 161 8.05 -33.19 -2.53
CA LEU A 161 8.50 -34.59 -2.44
C LEU A 161 9.52 -34.75 -1.32
N LEU A 162 10.54 -33.90 -1.25
CA LEU A 162 11.58 -33.94 -0.23
C LEU A 162 10.96 -33.84 1.17
N VAL A 163 10.10 -32.84 1.41
CA VAL A 163 9.41 -32.65 2.69
C VAL A 163 8.53 -33.85 3.05
N SER A 164 7.78 -34.41 2.10
CA SER A 164 6.87 -35.53 2.37
C SER A 164 7.58 -36.87 2.62
N VAL A 165 8.67 -37.17 1.90
CA VAL A 165 9.50 -38.36 2.09
C VAL A 165 10.34 -38.25 3.36
N LEU A 166 11.03 -37.12 3.57
CA LEU A 166 11.83 -36.87 4.77
C LEU A 166 10.99 -36.72 6.05
N ALA A 167 9.69 -36.42 5.95
CA ALA A 167 8.78 -36.46 7.11
C ALA A 167 8.42 -37.89 7.53
N ARG A 168 8.56 -38.88 6.61
CA ARG A 168 8.20 -40.28 6.84
C ARG A 168 9.41 -41.15 7.22
N HIS A 169 10.57 -40.97 6.56
CA HIS A 169 11.65 -41.98 6.63
C HIS A 169 13.01 -41.53 7.19
N LEU A 170 13.33 -40.23 7.25
CA LEU A 170 14.67 -39.76 7.64
C LEU A 170 14.67 -38.91 8.93
N PRO A 171 15.14 -39.47 10.07
CA PRO A 171 15.56 -38.65 11.20
C PRO A 171 16.90 -37.99 10.86
N THR A 172 16.94 -36.65 10.88
CA THR A 172 18.17 -35.83 10.88
C THR A 172 19.27 -36.20 9.86
N SER A 173 19.15 -35.70 8.61
CA SER A 173 20.27 -35.66 7.65
C SER A 173 20.82 -34.23 7.49
N ALA A 174 22.13 -34.12 7.22
CA ALA A 174 22.84 -32.84 7.09
C ALA A 174 22.31 -31.95 5.93
N GLU A 175 21.68 -32.55 4.92
CA GLU A 175 21.05 -31.85 3.79
C GLU A 175 19.91 -30.92 4.24
N ARG A 176 19.13 -31.33 5.25
CA ARG A 176 18.12 -30.45 5.89
C ARG A 176 18.78 -29.24 6.56
N GLN A 177 19.96 -29.41 7.16
CA GLN A 177 20.71 -28.29 7.72
C GLN A 177 21.23 -27.36 6.62
N PHE A 178 21.77 -27.90 5.52
CA PHE A 178 22.32 -27.11 4.41
C PHE A 178 21.27 -26.21 3.72
N LEU A 179 20.07 -26.74 3.44
CA LEU A 179 18.97 -25.94 2.86
C LEU A 179 18.41 -24.93 3.87
N GLN A 180 18.25 -25.32 5.14
CA GLN A 180 17.86 -24.36 6.18
C GLN A 180 18.92 -23.27 6.39
N GLN A 181 20.21 -23.57 6.25
CA GLN A 181 21.30 -22.61 6.40
C GLN A 181 21.27 -21.51 5.31
N HIS A 182 20.92 -21.85 4.07
CA HIS A 182 20.77 -20.86 2.99
C HIS A 182 19.55 -19.95 3.19
N LYS A 183 18.42 -20.52 3.63
CA LYS A 183 17.20 -19.76 3.92
C LYS A 183 17.33 -18.90 5.17
N LYS A 184 18.00 -19.44 6.20
CA LYS A 184 18.45 -18.73 7.39
C LYS A 184 19.32 -17.54 6.97
N LYS A 185 20.34 -17.72 6.13
CA LYS A 185 21.17 -16.63 5.60
C LYS A 185 20.37 -15.55 4.84
N LEU A 186 19.36 -15.90 4.04
CA LEU A 186 18.52 -14.91 3.36
C LEU A 186 17.62 -14.14 4.35
N GLY A 187 16.93 -14.85 5.24
CA GLY A 187 16.01 -14.24 6.19
C GLY A 187 16.71 -13.48 7.33
N GLU A 188 17.90 -13.92 7.75
CA GLU A 188 18.80 -13.19 8.62
C GLU A 188 19.20 -11.87 7.96
N ARG A 189 19.72 -11.89 6.72
CA ARG A 189 20.04 -10.66 5.97
C ARG A 189 18.87 -9.69 5.86
N LEU A 190 17.65 -10.18 5.58
CA LEU A 190 16.46 -9.33 5.51
C LEU A 190 16.08 -8.75 6.89
N SER A 191 16.18 -9.56 7.95
CA SER A 191 15.94 -9.13 9.34
C SER A 191 16.99 -8.13 9.81
N GLU A 192 18.27 -8.37 9.52
CA GLU A 192 19.41 -7.48 9.77
C GLU A 192 19.24 -6.15 9.05
N GLN A 193 18.84 -6.15 7.77
CA GLN A 193 18.59 -4.92 7.01
C GLN A 193 17.46 -4.07 7.60
N LEU A 194 16.38 -4.69 8.08
CA LEU A 194 15.33 -3.94 8.76
C LEU A 194 15.75 -3.46 10.15
N TRP A 195 16.49 -4.26 10.91
CA TRP A 195 17.04 -3.80 12.19
C TRP A 195 18.05 -2.67 12.00
N GLU A 196 18.92 -2.71 10.99
CA GLU A 196 19.78 -1.59 10.60
C GLU A 196 18.98 -0.35 10.18
N ARG A 197 17.82 -0.50 9.53
CA ARG A 197 16.91 0.63 9.27
C ARG A 197 16.38 1.22 10.58
N VAL A 198 15.96 0.37 11.53
CA VAL A 198 15.50 0.80 12.86
C VAL A 198 16.62 1.47 13.65
N TYR A 199 17.84 0.90 13.68
CA TYR A 199 19.00 1.46 14.36
C TYR A 199 19.51 2.76 13.75
N ARG A 200 19.35 2.98 12.43
CA ARG A 200 19.64 4.27 11.79
C ARG A 200 18.65 5.36 12.22
N SER A 201 17.37 5.02 12.37
CA SER A 201 16.36 5.95 12.89
C SER A 201 16.46 6.14 14.41
N TYR A 202 16.92 5.13 15.14
CA TYR A 202 17.01 5.09 16.60
C TYR A 202 18.35 4.50 17.09
N PRO A 203 19.45 5.28 17.05
CA PRO A 203 20.79 4.77 17.36
C PRO A 203 20.98 4.26 18.79
N SER A 204 20.18 4.74 19.75
CA SER A 204 20.23 4.30 21.15
C SER A 204 19.99 2.79 21.31
N LEU A 205 19.11 2.22 20.48
CA LEU A 205 18.79 0.78 20.51
C LEU A 205 19.96 -0.15 20.16
N ARG A 206 21.08 0.35 19.63
CA ARG A 206 22.26 -0.47 19.33
C ARG A 206 22.98 -0.98 20.58
N GLN A 207 22.76 -0.34 21.73
CA GLN A 207 23.37 -0.72 23.01
C GLN A 207 22.41 -1.54 23.88
N SER A 208 21.22 -1.87 23.38
CA SER A 208 20.18 -2.57 24.11
C SER A 208 20.38 -4.08 24.12
N GLU A 209 20.23 -4.69 25.30
CA GLU A 209 20.10 -6.15 25.46
C GLU A 209 18.65 -6.64 25.20
N GLY A 210 17.71 -5.73 24.94
CA GLY A 210 16.28 -6.02 24.84
C GLY A 210 15.86 -6.73 23.55
N SER A 211 15.52 -8.03 23.64
CA SER A 211 15.16 -8.84 22.48
C SER A 211 13.77 -8.52 21.87
N GLY A 212 13.73 -7.72 20.80
CA GLY A 212 12.57 -7.60 19.89
C GLY A 212 11.89 -6.22 19.86
N ILE A 213 10.95 -6.02 18.92
CA ILE A 213 10.22 -4.75 18.78
C ILE A 213 9.59 -4.28 20.10
N GLU A 214 8.92 -5.16 20.85
CA GLU A 214 8.15 -4.76 22.04
C GLU A 214 9.05 -4.21 23.15
N ALA A 215 10.22 -4.84 23.36
CA ALA A 215 11.24 -4.35 24.30
C ALA A 215 11.85 -3.01 23.80
N ALA A 216 12.20 -2.94 22.52
CA ALA A 216 12.74 -1.73 21.91
C ALA A 216 11.74 -0.55 21.96
N GLU A 217 10.44 -0.77 21.74
CA GLU A 217 9.42 0.27 21.88
C GLU A 217 9.20 0.72 23.33
N GLN A 218 9.35 -0.17 24.31
CA GLN A 218 9.33 0.20 25.73
C GLN A 218 10.56 1.06 26.10
N GLU A 219 11.74 0.69 25.60
CA GLU A 219 12.97 1.45 25.84
C GLU A 219 12.93 2.84 25.18
N LEU A 220 12.48 2.95 23.93
CA LEU A 220 12.30 4.25 23.27
C LEU A 220 11.31 5.15 24.04
N LYS A 221 10.26 4.57 24.63
CA LYS A 221 9.32 5.30 25.49
C LYS A 221 9.97 5.73 26.81
N ALA A 222 10.78 4.87 27.43
CA ALA A 222 11.53 5.21 28.64
C ALA A 222 12.57 6.32 28.39
N GLN A 223 13.18 6.35 27.20
CA GLN A 223 14.08 7.42 26.72
C GLN A 223 13.33 8.71 26.31
N GLY A 224 11.99 8.73 26.35
CA GLY A 224 11.19 9.88 25.92
C GLY A 224 11.24 10.16 24.41
N ILE A 225 11.60 9.17 23.58
CA ILE A 225 11.71 9.33 22.13
C ILE A 225 10.31 9.36 21.50
N VAL A 226 9.97 10.53 20.98
CA VAL A 226 8.71 10.82 20.27
C VAL A 226 8.86 10.43 18.79
N PHE A 227 7.91 9.64 18.27
CA PHE A 227 7.89 9.26 16.86
C PHE A 227 7.77 10.49 15.96
N ALA A 228 8.53 10.52 14.87
CA ALA A 228 8.42 11.53 13.82
C ALA A 228 8.46 13.00 14.31
N ARG A 229 9.14 13.30 15.42
CA ARG A 229 9.29 14.66 15.99
C ARG A 229 9.82 15.66 14.96
N GLY A 230 9.23 16.87 14.94
CA GLY A 230 9.59 17.91 13.96
C GLY A 230 9.11 17.55 12.55
N ILE A 231 9.87 17.88 11.50
CA ILE A 231 9.54 17.52 10.11
C ILE A 231 10.60 16.57 9.57
N ASN A 232 10.13 15.42 9.09
CA ASN A 232 10.90 14.29 8.58
C ASN A 232 10.01 13.52 7.59
N PHE A 233 10.62 12.61 6.83
CA PHE A 233 9.93 11.82 5.81
C PHE A 233 8.72 11.07 6.38
N GLU A 234 8.89 10.42 7.54
CA GLU A 234 7.86 9.64 8.20
C GLU A 234 6.62 10.49 8.54
N LYS A 235 6.80 11.70 9.11
CA LYS A 235 5.67 12.60 9.37
C LYS A 235 4.97 13.02 8.08
N LEU A 236 5.72 13.35 7.03
CA LEU A 236 5.13 13.80 5.76
C LEU A 236 4.29 12.70 5.10
N VAL A 237 4.73 11.43 5.15
CA VAL A 237 3.93 10.29 4.65
C VAL A 237 2.66 10.09 5.47
N TRP A 238 2.76 10.08 6.81
CA TRP A 238 1.59 9.97 7.69
C TRP A 238 0.61 11.12 7.50
N MET A 239 1.12 12.34 7.33
CA MET A 239 0.30 13.53 7.11
C MET A 239 -0.37 13.50 5.72
N LEU A 240 0.34 13.11 4.66
CA LEU A 240 -0.24 12.92 3.33
C LEU A 240 -1.41 11.94 3.38
N PHE A 241 -1.20 10.78 4.01
CA PHE A 241 -2.23 9.74 4.16
C PHE A 241 -3.45 10.22 4.96
N LEU A 242 -3.24 10.81 6.14
CA LEU A 242 -4.34 11.28 6.98
C LEU A 242 -5.09 12.46 6.33
N CYS A 243 -4.39 13.40 5.70
CA CYS A 243 -5.00 14.52 5.00
C CYS A 243 -5.72 14.09 3.70
N ALA A 244 -5.26 13.04 3.03
CA ALA A 244 -5.98 12.49 1.89
C ALA A 244 -7.32 11.87 2.30
N ILE A 245 -7.38 11.17 3.44
CA ILE A 245 -8.63 10.64 4.00
C ILE A 245 -9.56 11.77 4.48
N ILE A 246 -9.02 12.70 5.26
CA ILE A 246 -9.80 13.82 5.80
C ILE A 246 -10.33 14.70 4.67
N GLY A 247 -9.53 14.99 3.64
CA GLY A 247 -9.93 15.77 2.48
C GLY A 247 -11.04 15.10 1.66
N ASP A 248 -10.92 13.81 1.36
CA ASP A 248 -11.97 13.02 0.70
C ASP A 248 -13.29 13.07 1.49
N GLY A 249 -13.21 12.90 2.81
CA GLY A 249 -14.37 12.97 3.70
C GLY A 249 -15.02 14.36 3.73
N ILE A 250 -14.23 15.43 3.84
CA ILE A 250 -14.72 16.82 3.80
C ILE A 250 -15.39 17.10 2.45
N GLU A 251 -14.78 16.71 1.35
CA GLU A 251 -15.28 16.97 0.01
C GLU A 251 -16.56 16.16 -0.30
N THR A 252 -16.61 14.91 0.15
CA THR A 252 -17.80 14.05 0.06
C THR A 252 -18.97 14.61 0.87
N LEU A 253 -18.72 15.08 2.11
CA LEU A 253 -19.74 15.74 2.93
C LEU A 253 -20.19 17.07 2.33
N TYR A 254 -19.26 17.87 1.80
CA TYR A 254 -19.59 19.14 1.13
C TYR A 254 -20.53 18.93 -0.06
N VAL A 255 -20.23 17.96 -0.94
CA VAL A 255 -21.09 17.61 -2.07
C VAL A 255 -22.44 17.04 -1.60
N PHE A 256 -22.45 16.23 -0.55
CA PHE A 256 -23.71 15.74 0.02
C PHE A 256 -24.61 16.87 0.54
N PHE A 257 -24.06 17.84 1.29
CA PHE A 257 -24.85 18.96 1.82
C PHE A 257 -25.23 20.02 0.77
N THR A 258 -24.43 20.22 -0.28
CA THR A 258 -24.69 21.25 -1.30
C THR A 258 -25.50 20.74 -2.50
N ALA A 259 -25.32 19.49 -2.90
CA ALA A 259 -25.99 18.89 -4.06
C ALA A 259 -27.00 17.79 -3.70
N GLY A 260 -27.06 17.34 -2.44
CA GLY A 260 -27.98 16.28 -2.00
C GLY A 260 -27.59 14.86 -2.45
N VAL A 261 -26.41 14.68 -3.07
CA VAL A 261 -25.99 13.41 -3.68
C VAL A 261 -24.78 12.83 -2.96
N TRP A 262 -24.87 11.54 -2.61
CA TRP A 262 -23.71 10.75 -2.17
C TRP A 262 -22.82 10.42 -3.36
N MET A 263 -21.63 11.03 -3.41
CA MET A 263 -20.72 10.92 -4.54
C MET A 263 -19.28 10.68 -4.06
N ARG A 264 -18.57 9.72 -4.67
CA ARG A 264 -17.15 9.50 -4.39
C ARG A 264 -16.32 10.70 -4.87
N ARG A 265 -15.45 11.23 -4.01
CA ARG A 265 -14.52 12.34 -4.30
C ARG A 265 -13.05 11.91 -4.35
N SER A 266 -12.78 10.62 -4.26
CA SER A 266 -11.42 10.06 -4.19
C SER A 266 -10.63 10.27 -5.48
N SER A 267 -9.36 10.60 -5.34
CA SER A 267 -8.43 10.68 -6.46
C SER A 267 -8.03 9.29 -6.97
N LEU A 268 -7.94 8.28 -6.08
CA LEU A 268 -7.38 6.96 -6.38
C LEU A 268 -8.41 5.87 -6.64
N VAL A 269 -8.01 4.78 -7.31
CA VAL A 269 -8.88 3.63 -7.57
C VAL A 269 -9.34 2.96 -6.27
N LEU A 270 -8.43 2.78 -5.30
CA LEU A 270 -8.73 2.19 -4.00
C LEU A 270 -8.88 3.26 -2.91
N GLY A 271 -9.81 3.04 -1.97
CA GLY A 271 -9.96 3.84 -0.75
C GLY A 271 -10.41 5.30 -0.91
N PRO A 272 -10.79 5.96 0.20
CA PRO A 272 -11.21 7.35 0.24
C PRO A 272 -9.97 8.28 0.32
N PHE A 273 -9.18 8.36 -0.74
CA PHE A 273 -7.96 9.18 -0.75
C PHE A 273 -8.05 10.34 -1.74
N SER A 274 -8.13 11.57 -1.24
CA SER A 274 -7.96 12.78 -2.03
C SER A 274 -6.49 13.21 -2.01
N ILE A 275 -5.72 12.75 -3.00
CA ILE A 275 -4.26 12.98 -3.08
C ILE A 275 -3.93 14.47 -3.23
N VAL A 276 -4.82 15.27 -3.82
CA VAL A 276 -4.69 16.73 -3.90
C VAL A 276 -4.65 17.35 -2.50
N TRP A 277 -5.56 16.95 -1.60
CA TRP A 277 -5.56 17.41 -0.21
C TRP A 277 -4.35 16.90 0.58
N GLY A 278 -3.97 15.63 0.38
CA GLY A 278 -2.78 15.03 1.00
C GLY A 278 -1.48 15.74 0.63
N LEU A 279 -1.26 16.00 -0.67
CA LEU A 279 -0.10 16.73 -1.17
C LEU A 279 -0.16 18.22 -0.82
N GLY A 280 -1.34 18.85 -0.86
CA GLY A 280 -1.53 20.23 -0.43
C GLY A 280 -1.10 20.44 1.02
N ALA A 281 -1.51 19.55 1.93
CA ALA A 281 -1.06 19.55 3.32
C ALA A 281 0.46 19.38 3.48
N VAL A 282 1.09 18.53 2.66
CA VAL A 282 2.56 18.34 2.63
C VAL A 282 3.26 19.61 2.19
N VAL A 283 2.88 20.20 1.06
CA VAL A 283 3.48 21.44 0.54
C VAL A 283 3.28 22.58 1.52
N LEU A 284 2.07 22.77 2.04
CA LEU A 284 1.73 23.86 2.95
C LEU A 284 2.52 23.76 4.27
N THR A 285 2.65 22.56 4.84
CA THR A 285 3.51 22.32 6.02
C THR A 285 4.98 22.57 5.72
N LEU A 286 5.50 22.07 4.59
CA LEU A 286 6.91 22.24 4.23
C LEU A 286 7.27 23.72 4.08
N VAL A 287 6.45 24.49 3.37
CA VAL A 287 6.65 25.92 3.13
C VAL A 287 6.52 26.73 4.42
N LEU A 288 5.45 26.50 5.20
CA LEU A 288 5.15 27.33 6.38
C LEU A 288 5.94 26.93 7.64
N SER A 289 6.58 25.77 7.67
CA SER A 289 7.33 25.27 8.83
C SER A 289 8.40 26.23 9.35
N ARG A 290 9.09 26.94 8.44
CA ARG A 290 10.13 27.91 8.78
C ARG A 290 9.61 29.14 9.51
N ILE A 291 8.29 29.39 9.48
CA ILE A 291 7.66 30.59 10.05
C ILE A 291 6.60 30.27 11.13
N GLU A 292 6.47 29.01 11.56
CA GLU A 292 5.50 28.57 12.58
C GLU A 292 5.54 29.41 13.87
N ARG A 293 6.72 29.91 14.24
CA ARG A 293 6.97 30.74 15.42
C ARG A 293 6.70 32.24 15.22
N GLN A 294 6.46 32.70 14.00
CA GLN A 294 6.19 34.12 13.71
C GLN A 294 4.75 34.50 14.08
N ASN A 295 4.45 35.80 14.14
CA ASN A 295 3.10 36.26 14.45
C ASN A 295 2.08 35.85 13.37
N VAL A 296 0.79 35.90 13.71
CA VAL A 296 -0.31 35.49 12.80
C VAL A 296 -0.30 36.29 11.49
N PHE A 297 0.05 37.58 11.55
CA PHE A 297 0.14 38.44 10.36
C PHE A 297 1.25 38.01 9.39
N SER A 298 2.42 37.60 9.87
CA SER A 298 3.51 37.11 9.01
C SER A 298 3.18 35.76 8.36
N ILE A 299 2.45 34.89 9.08
CA ILE A 299 1.92 33.64 8.52
C ILE A 299 0.89 33.94 7.43
N PHE A 300 -0.05 34.86 7.69
CA PHE A 300 -1.02 35.32 6.70
C PHE A 300 -0.32 35.89 5.46
N LEU A 301 0.64 36.80 5.64
CA LEU A 301 1.33 37.47 4.55
C LEU A 301 2.17 36.49 3.71
N THR A 302 2.78 35.49 4.35
CA THR A 302 3.50 34.43 3.63
C THR A 302 2.54 33.55 2.84
N GLY A 303 1.42 33.13 3.43
CA GLY A 303 0.37 32.39 2.71
C GLY A 303 -0.23 33.19 1.55
N PHE A 304 -0.42 34.49 1.74
CA PHE A 304 -0.94 35.44 0.74
C PHE A 304 -0.03 35.51 -0.50
N PHE A 305 1.26 35.81 -0.30
CA PHE A 305 2.21 35.89 -1.42
C PHE A 305 2.54 34.53 -2.01
N PHE A 306 2.71 33.48 -1.18
CA PHE A 306 2.99 32.13 -1.68
C PHE A 306 1.84 31.58 -2.52
N GLY A 307 0.59 31.70 -2.04
CA GLY A 307 -0.61 31.25 -2.75
C GLY A 307 -0.78 31.96 -4.09
N GLY A 308 -0.71 33.29 -4.12
CA GLY A 308 -0.79 34.05 -5.37
C GLY A 308 0.34 33.74 -6.35
N THR A 309 1.57 33.60 -5.86
CA THR A 309 2.71 33.21 -6.70
C THR A 309 2.53 31.80 -7.26
N PHE A 310 2.05 30.85 -6.44
CA PHE A 310 1.80 29.48 -6.85
C PHE A 310 0.68 29.40 -7.91
N GLU A 311 -0.45 30.09 -7.71
CA GLU A 311 -1.50 30.19 -8.73
C GLU A 311 -0.97 30.79 -10.04
N TYR A 312 -0.26 31.92 -9.96
CA TYR A 312 0.28 32.58 -11.15
C TYR A 312 1.23 31.66 -11.92
N LEU A 313 2.17 31.00 -11.22
CA LEU A 313 3.10 30.04 -11.83
C LEU A 313 2.38 28.82 -12.41
N CYS A 314 1.38 28.26 -11.74
CA CYS A 314 0.57 27.17 -12.29
C CYS A 314 -0.21 27.60 -13.54
N SER A 315 -0.76 28.81 -13.58
CA SER A 315 -1.42 29.37 -14.76
C SER A 315 -0.45 29.56 -15.93
N VAL A 316 0.75 30.11 -15.69
CA VAL A 316 1.78 30.25 -16.73
C VAL A 316 2.27 28.89 -17.23
N PHE A 317 2.53 27.94 -16.32
CA PHE A 317 2.97 26.59 -16.66
C PHE A 317 1.93 25.85 -17.52
N THR A 318 0.64 25.91 -17.13
CA THR A 318 -0.43 25.21 -17.85
C THR A 318 -0.67 25.80 -19.24
N GLU A 319 -0.56 27.12 -19.39
CA GLU A 319 -0.63 27.78 -20.69
C GLU A 319 0.59 27.46 -21.57
N ALA A 320 1.80 27.52 -21.02
CA ALA A 320 3.03 27.28 -21.78
C ALA A 320 3.19 25.83 -22.27
N PHE A 321 2.79 24.85 -21.46
CA PHE A 321 2.97 23.42 -21.78
C PHE A 321 1.73 22.76 -22.41
N PHE A 322 0.51 23.25 -22.14
CA PHE A 322 -0.72 22.64 -22.65
C PHE A 322 -1.60 23.59 -23.48
N GLY A 323 -1.24 24.87 -23.63
CA GLY A 323 -2.06 25.86 -24.33
C GLY A 323 -3.38 26.19 -23.63
N MET A 324 -3.52 25.86 -22.33
CA MET A 324 -4.77 25.95 -21.58
C MET A 324 -4.60 26.73 -20.28
N LYS A 325 -5.58 27.59 -19.96
CA LYS A 325 -5.74 28.17 -18.62
C LYS A 325 -6.76 27.33 -17.84
N PHE A 326 -6.37 26.78 -16.68
CA PHE A 326 -7.29 26.03 -15.81
C PHE A 326 -8.31 26.91 -15.07
N TRP A 327 -8.04 28.22 -14.96
CA TRP A 327 -8.95 29.23 -14.42
C TRP A 327 -8.69 30.58 -15.08
N ASP A 328 -9.72 31.44 -15.07
CA ASP A 328 -9.65 32.82 -15.54
C ASP A 328 -10.30 33.74 -14.50
N TYR A 329 -9.49 34.62 -13.93
CA TYR A 329 -9.88 35.62 -12.94
C TYR A 329 -9.96 37.04 -13.51
N SER A 330 -9.93 37.24 -14.83
CA SER A 330 -10.00 38.58 -15.45
C SER A 330 -11.24 39.39 -15.07
N ARG A 331 -12.32 38.73 -14.61
CA ARG A 331 -13.56 39.37 -14.13
C ARG A 331 -13.60 39.62 -12.62
N ILE A 332 -12.56 39.23 -11.87
CA ILE A 332 -12.45 39.42 -10.42
C ILE A 332 -11.64 40.71 -10.16
N PRO A 333 -12.04 41.57 -9.19
CA PRO A 333 -11.28 42.77 -8.86
C PRO A 333 -9.87 42.44 -8.36
N LEU A 334 -8.92 43.34 -8.65
CA LEU A 334 -7.51 43.20 -8.28
C LEU A 334 -6.87 41.88 -8.79
N ASN A 335 -7.23 41.48 -10.02
CA ASN A 335 -6.56 40.38 -10.71
C ASN A 335 -5.23 40.81 -11.34
N ILE A 336 -4.33 39.84 -11.51
CA ILE A 336 -3.03 40.00 -12.15
C ILE A 336 -3.03 39.08 -13.37
N ASP A 337 -3.08 39.65 -14.57
CA ASP A 337 -3.19 38.98 -15.89
C ASP A 337 -4.35 37.97 -16.02
N GLY A 338 -5.38 38.09 -15.18
CA GLY A 338 -6.42 37.06 -15.01
C GLY A 338 -5.94 35.73 -14.42
N ARG A 339 -4.68 35.63 -13.95
CA ARG A 339 -4.04 34.39 -13.48
C ARG A 339 -4.13 34.15 -11.98
N THR A 340 -4.07 35.21 -11.18
CA THR A 340 -4.35 35.22 -9.72
C THR A 340 -5.05 36.54 -9.38
N ASN A 341 -5.52 36.71 -8.15
CA ASN A 341 -6.17 37.94 -7.69
C ASN A 341 -6.06 38.12 -6.16
N VAL A 342 -6.08 39.37 -5.69
CA VAL A 342 -5.92 39.70 -4.26
C VAL A 342 -6.95 39.00 -3.35
N PRO A 343 -8.26 38.89 -3.69
CA PRO A 343 -9.21 38.10 -2.91
C PRO A 343 -8.80 36.63 -2.69
N PHE A 344 -8.32 35.93 -3.72
CA PHE A 344 -7.82 34.56 -3.59
C PHE A 344 -6.49 34.51 -2.82
N MET A 345 -5.60 35.50 -2.99
CA MET A 345 -4.41 35.62 -2.14
C MET A 345 -4.79 35.80 -0.65
N CYS A 346 -5.80 36.60 -0.32
CA CYS A 346 -6.34 36.70 1.05
C CYS A 346 -6.87 35.34 1.55
N PHE A 347 -7.55 34.57 0.71
CA PHE A 347 -7.99 33.22 1.05
C PHE A 347 -6.79 32.29 1.36
N TRP A 348 -5.73 32.30 0.55
CA TRP A 348 -4.51 31.53 0.82
C TRP A 348 -3.79 31.97 2.10
N GLY A 349 -3.79 33.26 2.40
CA GLY A 349 -3.28 33.80 3.68
C GLY A 349 -4.07 33.31 4.88
N LEU A 350 -5.41 33.33 4.81
CA LEU A 350 -6.28 32.78 5.87
C LEU A 350 -6.10 31.27 6.01
N LEU A 351 -6.00 30.53 4.90
CA LEU A 351 -5.79 29.09 4.90
C LEU A 351 -4.43 28.71 5.52
N ALA A 352 -3.37 29.48 5.27
CA ALA A 352 -2.07 29.29 5.90
C ALA A 352 -2.11 29.48 7.42
N VAL A 353 -2.85 30.49 7.90
CA VAL A 353 -3.09 30.70 9.35
C VAL A 353 -3.92 29.56 9.93
N LEU A 354 -5.02 29.18 9.28
CA LEU A 354 -5.89 28.09 9.72
C LEU A 354 -5.11 26.77 9.82
N TRP A 355 -4.26 26.50 8.82
CA TRP A 355 -3.41 25.33 8.77
C TRP A 355 -2.41 25.31 9.94
N LEU A 356 -1.52 26.31 10.04
CA LEU A 356 -0.45 26.32 11.06
C LEU A 356 -0.98 26.44 12.49
N ARG A 357 -2.08 27.17 12.72
CA ARG A 357 -2.57 27.45 14.08
C ARG A 357 -3.59 26.45 14.59
N PHE A 358 -4.35 25.80 13.72
CA PHE A 358 -5.48 24.96 14.14
C PHE A 358 -5.46 23.54 13.56
N ALA A 359 -5.08 23.33 12.29
CA ALA A 359 -5.14 21.99 11.68
C ALA A 359 -3.86 21.16 11.89
N TYR A 360 -2.68 21.73 11.61
CA TYR A 360 -1.40 21.04 11.69
C TYR A 360 -1.00 20.64 13.12
N PRO A 361 -1.10 21.49 14.17
CA PRO A 361 -0.68 21.12 15.51
C PRO A 361 -1.37 19.86 16.09
N PRO A 362 -2.71 19.72 16.09
CA PRO A 362 -3.35 18.50 16.59
C PRO A 362 -3.12 17.29 15.68
N LEU A 363 -2.91 17.49 14.38
CA LEU A 363 -2.56 16.41 13.45
C LEU A 363 -1.15 15.87 13.74
N SER A 364 -0.16 16.76 13.83
CA SER A 364 1.21 16.43 14.23
C SER A 364 1.23 15.70 15.57
N ALA A 365 0.53 16.24 16.58
CA ALA A 365 0.44 15.62 17.90
C ALA A 365 -0.27 14.25 17.92
N ARG A 366 -1.14 13.94 16.93
CA ARG A 366 -1.72 12.59 16.76
C ARG A 366 -0.73 11.62 16.12
N ILE A 367 0.01 12.07 15.10
CA ILE A 367 1.07 11.27 14.46
C ILE A 367 2.16 10.94 15.48
N GLU A 368 2.62 11.93 16.25
CA GLU A 368 3.69 11.79 17.26
C GLU A 368 3.36 10.82 18.42
N ARG A 369 2.10 10.43 18.61
CA ARG A 369 1.66 9.43 19.60
C ARG A 369 1.82 7.98 19.14
N ILE A 370 2.07 7.74 17.85
CA ILE A 370 2.27 6.39 17.31
C ILE A 370 3.58 5.83 17.89
N ASN A 371 3.63 4.52 18.22
CA ASN A 371 4.88 3.93 18.71
C ASN A 371 5.99 4.06 17.64
N PRO A 372 7.25 4.36 17.98
CA PRO A 372 8.23 4.78 16.97
C PRO A 372 8.55 3.73 15.90
N ILE A 373 8.71 2.46 16.29
CA ILE A 373 9.03 1.38 15.35
C ILE A 373 7.80 1.02 14.50
N LEU A 374 6.62 0.87 15.12
CA LEU A 374 5.37 0.69 14.40
C LEU A 374 5.09 1.81 13.39
N GLY A 375 5.28 3.08 13.80
CA GLY A 375 5.07 4.25 12.95
C GLY A 375 6.02 4.32 11.76
N LEU A 376 7.28 3.92 11.95
CA LEU A 376 8.27 3.79 10.88
C LEU A 376 7.87 2.70 9.87
N VAL A 377 7.55 1.49 10.35
CA VAL A 377 7.20 0.35 9.48
C VAL A 377 5.89 0.61 8.71
N LEU A 378 4.85 1.08 9.40
CA LEU A 378 3.58 1.43 8.76
C LEU A 378 3.72 2.62 7.82
N GLY A 379 4.57 3.62 8.14
CA GLY A 379 4.84 4.74 7.24
C GLY A 379 5.39 4.27 5.89
N TRP A 380 6.39 3.37 5.89
CA TRP A 380 6.89 2.79 4.64
C TRP A 380 5.86 1.91 3.92
N GLY A 381 5.04 1.16 4.65
CA GLY A 381 3.92 0.40 4.07
C GLY A 381 2.88 1.30 3.37
N ILE A 382 2.50 2.41 4.01
CA ILE A 382 1.60 3.44 3.47
C ILE A 382 2.20 4.09 2.22
N ALA A 383 3.49 4.45 2.25
CA ALA A 383 4.17 5.03 1.09
C ALA A 383 4.13 4.08 -0.13
N VAL A 384 4.52 2.81 0.05
CA VAL A 384 4.48 1.80 -1.02
C VAL A 384 3.05 1.58 -1.53
N PHE A 385 2.08 1.47 -0.62
CA PHE A 385 0.66 1.32 -0.96
C PHE A 385 0.15 2.48 -1.84
N LEU A 386 0.36 3.72 -1.41
CA LEU A 386 -0.09 4.91 -2.15
C LEU A 386 0.64 5.05 -3.48
N CYS A 387 1.95 4.77 -3.55
CA CYS A 387 2.70 4.78 -4.81
C CYS A 387 2.14 3.77 -5.82
N CYS A 388 1.82 2.54 -5.38
CA CYS A 388 1.21 1.55 -6.27
C CYS A 388 -0.20 1.96 -6.71
N ASP A 389 -1.03 2.49 -5.81
CA ASP A 389 -2.41 2.90 -6.10
C ASP A 389 -2.44 4.12 -7.04
N MET A 390 -1.51 5.08 -6.86
CA MET A 390 -1.26 6.17 -7.80
C MET A 390 -0.81 5.65 -9.17
N ALA A 391 0.07 4.66 -9.24
CA ALA A 391 0.53 4.09 -10.51
C ALA A 391 -0.60 3.36 -11.27
N VAL A 392 -1.42 2.56 -10.59
CA VAL A 392 -2.61 1.94 -11.20
C VAL A 392 -3.62 3.00 -11.62
N THR A 393 -3.88 3.99 -10.77
CA THR A 393 -4.79 5.11 -11.08
C THR A 393 -4.33 5.88 -12.33
N ALA A 394 -3.04 6.19 -12.45
CA ALA A 394 -2.49 6.85 -13.63
C ALA A 394 -2.64 6.00 -14.89
N ALA A 395 -2.35 4.69 -14.83
CA ALA A 395 -2.54 3.78 -15.96
C ALA A 395 -4.01 3.69 -16.40
N VAL A 396 -4.95 3.61 -15.44
CA VAL A 396 -6.40 3.64 -15.70
C VAL A 396 -6.82 4.96 -16.35
N MET A 397 -6.36 6.11 -15.84
CA MET A 397 -6.64 7.43 -16.40
C MET A 397 -6.13 7.60 -17.84
N VAL A 398 -4.88 7.21 -18.09
CA VAL A 398 -4.27 7.28 -19.43
C VAL A 398 -5.04 6.40 -20.42
N ARG A 399 -5.39 5.16 -20.03
CA ARG A 399 -6.18 4.28 -20.90
C ARG A 399 -7.60 4.78 -21.11
N ALA A 400 -8.26 5.31 -20.07
CA ALA A 400 -9.60 5.90 -20.17
C ALA A 400 -9.64 7.06 -21.19
N HIS A 401 -8.62 7.92 -21.17
CA HIS A 401 -8.48 8.97 -22.17
C HIS A 401 -8.17 8.39 -23.57
N ALA A 402 -7.25 7.44 -23.67
CA ALA A 402 -6.87 6.82 -24.95
C ALA A 402 -8.03 6.10 -25.66
N ARG A 403 -8.99 5.52 -24.92
CA ARG A 403 -10.20 4.89 -25.48
C ARG A 403 -11.01 5.82 -26.38
N MET A 404 -10.98 7.13 -26.11
CA MET A 404 -11.74 8.13 -26.88
C MET A 404 -11.29 8.21 -28.35
N ALA A 405 -9.99 8.02 -28.62
CA ALA A 405 -9.44 7.99 -29.98
C ALA A 405 -9.18 6.56 -30.48
N LYS A 406 -8.82 5.64 -29.57
CA LYS A 406 -8.48 4.25 -29.85
C LYS A 406 -9.28 3.31 -28.93
N PRO A 407 -10.55 2.98 -29.28
CA PRO A 407 -11.40 2.18 -28.41
C PRO A 407 -10.90 0.75 -28.22
N LYS A 408 -10.24 0.16 -29.23
CA LYS A 408 -9.63 -1.18 -29.13
C LYS A 408 -8.25 -1.09 -28.48
N ALA A 409 -7.96 -2.00 -27.55
CA ALA A 409 -6.63 -2.17 -26.96
C ALA A 409 -5.61 -2.64 -28.00
N GLU A 410 -4.42 -2.02 -28.00
CA GLU A 410 -3.31 -2.38 -28.90
C GLU A 410 -2.34 -3.41 -28.28
N ASN A 411 -2.36 -3.57 -26.95
CA ASN A 411 -1.44 -4.45 -26.22
C ASN A 411 -2.11 -5.13 -25.01
N ALA A 412 -1.38 -6.07 -24.39
CA ALA A 412 -1.88 -6.86 -23.25
C ALA A 412 -2.23 -6.02 -22.01
N ILE A 413 -1.48 -4.94 -21.75
CA ILE A 413 -1.67 -4.05 -20.59
C ILE A 413 -2.98 -3.26 -20.76
N GLU A 414 -3.21 -2.71 -21.95
CA GLU A 414 -4.48 -2.05 -22.27
C GLU A 414 -5.67 -3.01 -22.20
N ALA A 415 -5.52 -4.23 -22.73
CA ALA A 415 -6.57 -5.25 -22.66
C ALA A 415 -6.89 -5.67 -21.21
N PHE A 416 -5.89 -5.67 -20.32
CA PHE A 416 -6.08 -5.88 -18.89
C PHE A 416 -6.83 -4.71 -18.24
N ILE A 417 -6.41 -3.46 -18.51
CA ILE A 417 -7.07 -2.27 -17.96
C ILE A 417 -8.51 -2.15 -18.48
N ASP A 418 -8.78 -2.55 -19.73
CA ASP A 418 -10.12 -2.60 -20.31
C ASP A 418 -11.04 -3.62 -19.62
N ARG A 419 -10.51 -4.78 -19.22
CA ARG A 419 -11.29 -5.80 -18.50
C ARG A 419 -11.51 -5.45 -17.03
N TYR A 420 -10.49 -4.95 -16.33
CA TYR A 420 -10.59 -4.67 -14.89
C TYR A 420 -11.18 -3.28 -14.60
N TYR A 421 -10.99 -2.31 -15.50
CA TYR A 421 -11.51 -0.95 -15.41
C TYR A 421 -12.27 -0.57 -16.69
N PRO A 422 -13.39 -1.25 -16.98
CA PRO A 422 -14.33 -0.81 -18.01
C PRO A 422 -14.93 0.56 -17.68
N ASP A 423 -15.52 1.22 -18.67
CA ASP A 423 -15.98 2.61 -18.56
C ASP A 423 -17.08 2.80 -17.50
N ASP A 424 -17.91 1.80 -17.25
CA ASP A 424 -18.92 1.83 -16.17
C ASP A 424 -18.25 1.83 -14.78
N ARG A 425 -17.16 1.07 -14.60
CA ARG A 425 -16.36 1.11 -13.37
C ARG A 425 -15.70 2.48 -13.22
N ILE A 426 -15.09 3.02 -14.27
CA ILE A 426 -14.45 4.35 -14.25
C ILE A 426 -15.46 5.44 -13.90
N ARG A 427 -16.67 5.42 -14.50
CA ARG A 427 -17.76 6.34 -14.17
C ARG A 427 -18.23 6.20 -12.71
N ARG A 428 -18.23 4.99 -12.12
CA ARG A 428 -18.51 4.81 -10.67
C ARG A 428 -17.38 5.29 -9.77
N LEU A 429 -16.12 5.20 -10.22
CA LEU A 429 -14.95 5.68 -9.48
C LEU A 429 -14.88 7.21 -9.47
N TRP A 430 -15.07 7.84 -10.63
CA TRP A 430 -14.96 9.30 -10.83
C TRP A 430 -16.17 9.86 -11.58
N PRO A 431 -17.37 9.87 -10.98
CA PRO A 431 -18.62 10.28 -11.64
C PRO A 431 -18.66 11.75 -12.07
N ASN A 432 -17.77 12.60 -11.54
CA ASN A 432 -17.62 14.00 -11.96
C ASN A 432 -16.64 14.22 -13.13
N MET A 433 -15.90 13.18 -13.56
CA MET A 433 -15.06 13.32 -14.75
C MET A 433 -15.92 13.30 -16.00
N LYS A 434 -15.99 14.45 -16.66
CA LYS A 434 -16.55 14.60 -18.02
C LYS A 434 -15.62 13.97 -19.05
N PHE A 435 -15.52 12.64 -19.03
CA PHE A 435 -14.93 11.84 -20.12
C PHE A 435 -15.79 11.89 -21.40
N LEU A 436 -16.98 12.50 -21.33
CA LEU A 436 -18.03 12.38 -22.31
C LEU A 436 -18.37 13.75 -22.88
N ASN A 437 -18.02 13.97 -24.15
CA ASN A 437 -19.03 14.54 -25.03
C ASN A 437 -20.20 13.55 -25.04
N SER A 438 -21.36 14.01 -24.57
CA SER A 438 -22.64 13.31 -24.72
C SER A 438 -23.34 13.88 -25.94
#